data_AF-A0A1S0YQ01-F1
#
_entry.id   AF-A0A1S0YQ01-F1
#
_cell.length_a   1.000
_cell.length_b   1.000
_cell.length_c   1.000
_cell.angle_alpha   90.00
_cell.angle_beta   90.00
_cell.angle_gamma   90.00
#
_symmetry.space_group_name_H-M   'P 1'
#
loop_
_entity.id
_entity.type
_entity.pdbx_description
1 polymer ?
#
loop_
_entity_poly.entity_id
_entity_poly.type
_entity_poly.pdbx_seq_one_letter_code
_entity_poly.pdbx_strand_id
1 'polypeptide(L)'
;MSRLHLATGGLIAFWASVALISALLEVPRWAIIHPLTLGVVTTAILTYSTHFTDALTRTSSRPLAVAVRLAALNLALIALLIDALRLRFSTLSDIAAATAACVLLWHGASIARKLRQGLPGPFAVTVYCYIVAAVFFVLAVAAAVVQQNTAAHARLAVWGFAWPTIAGTVLTLLPTMTKQRASTTARNRLFRTLLVHCLALPLAAALPGTPFAALALLVCALAWSFALQPVLAGTLVTAEFSASALELTAGLLWLLGAMYADAATQFLGTERFPKHLLAFILVAGLAQIVVGALGHLLPVLTRRVTKPDTGYLKVGLLNGGAIITLITPHIGLPILVVGLVLHARKVAFP
;
A
#
# COMPACT_ATOMS: atom_id res chain seq x y z
N MET A 1 10.20 -17.66 11.80
CA MET A 1 8.92 -16.91 11.69
C MET A 1 8.02 -17.21 12.87
N SER A 2 7.37 -16.19 13.45
CA SER A 2 6.25 -16.42 14.38
C SER A 2 5.05 -16.98 13.62
N ARG A 3 4.20 -17.78 14.28
CA ARG A 3 2.97 -18.36 13.67
C ARG A 3 2.07 -17.30 13.02
N LEU A 4 2.06 -16.09 13.58
CA LEU A 4 1.31 -14.94 13.06
C LEU A 4 1.77 -14.50 11.65
N HIS A 5 3.08 -14.47 11.38
CA HIS A 5 3.59 -14.08 10.06
C HIS A 5 3.23 -15.10 8.99
N LEU A 6 3.23 -16.39 9.34
CA LEU A 6 2.78 -17.46 8.43
C LEU A 6 1.27 -17.33 8.14
N ALA A 7 0.46 -17.11 9.17
CA ALA A 7 -0.97 -16.88 9.01
C ALA A 7 -1.26 -15.63 8.14
N THR A 8 -0.50 -14.54 8.35
CA THR A 8 -0.61 -13.32 7.54
C THR A 8 -0.30 -13.60 6.07
N GLY A 9 0.79 -14.33 5.79
CA GLY A 9 1.15 -14.73 4.43
C GLY A 9 0.06 -15.58 3.77
N GLY A 10 -0.50 -16.54 4.52
CA GLY A 10 -1.63 -17.37 4.06
C GLY A 10 -2.88 -16.55 3.73
N LEU A 11 -3.26 -15.60 4.58
CA LEU A 11 -4.39 -14.68 4.32
C LEU A 11 -4.16 -13.82 3.08
N ILE A 12 -2.95 -13.27 2.93
CA ILE A 12 -2.59 -12.48 1.73
C ILE A 12 -2.70 -13.33 0.47
N ALA A 13 -2.16 -14.55 0.47
CA ALA A 13 -2.23 -15.46 -0.67
C ALA A 13 -3.67 -15.87 -1.00
N PHE A 14 -4.49 -16.11 0.03
CA PHE A 14 -5.91 -16.41 -0.12
C PHE A 14 -6.66 -15.26 -0.80
N TRP A 15 -6.55 -14.03 -0.28
CA TRP A 15 -7.28 -12.89 -0.85
C TRP A 15 -6.78 -12.46 -2.22
N ALA A 16 -5.48 -12.59 -2.49
CA ALA A 16 -4.94 -12.40 -3.83
C ALA A 16 -5.56 -13.42 -4.81
N SER A 17 -5.71 -14.68 -4.40
CA SER A 17 -6.37 -15.71 -5.20
C SER A 17 -7.85 -15.40 -5.43
N VAL A 18 -8.58 -14.97 -4.40
CA VAL A 18 -9.98 -14.54 -4.52
C VAL A 18 -10.10 -13.39 -5.52
N ALA A 19 -9.24 -12.37 -5.43
CA ALA A 19 -9.26 -11.25 -6.38
C ALA A 19 -8.98 -11.69 -7.82
N LEU A 20 -8.01 -12.59 -8.02
CA LEU A 20 -7.67 -13.12 -9.33
C LEU A 20 -8.84 -13.92 -9.92
N ILE A 21 -9.41 -14.83 -9.15
CA ILE A 21 -10.56 -15.64 -9.58
C ILE A 21 -11.75 -14.72 -9.90
N SER A 22 -12.05 -13.75 -9.03
CA SER A 22 -13.06 -12.71 -9.29
C SER A 22 -12.82 -12.00 -10.63
N ALA A 23 -11.58 -11.60 -10.92
CA ALA A 23 -11.25 -10.95 -12.18
C ALA A 23 -11.43 -11.87 -13.40
N LEU A 24 -11.04 -13.15 -13.29
CA LEU A 24 -11.19 -14.15 -14.35
C LEU A 24 -12.66 -14.51 -14.61
N LEU A 25 -13.50 -14.43 -13.58
CA LEU A 25 -14.95 -14.65 -13.67
C LEU A 25 -15.73 -13.38 -14.03
N GLU A 26 -15.03 -12.28 -14.36
CA GLU A 26 -15.62 -10.99 -14.74
C GLU A 26 -16.66 -10.45 -13.73
N VAL A 27 -16.49 -10.76 -12.44
CA VAL A 27 -17.40 -10.27 -11.40
C VAL A 27 -17.27 -8.75 -11.23
N PRO A 28 -18.25 -8.07 -10.60
CA PRO A 28 -18.20 -6.64 -10.40
C PRO A 28 -16.88 -6.18 -9.78
N ARG A 29 -16.30 -5.10 -10.32
CA ARG A 29 -14.97 -4.56 -9.93
C ARG A 29 -14.79 -4.42 -8.41
N TRP A 30 -15.86 -4.10 -7.70
CA TRP A 30 -15.87 -4.00 -6.25
C TRP A 30 -15.34 -5.28 -5.57
N ALA A 31 -15.75 -6.47 -6.06
CA ALA A 31 -15.36 -7.78 -5.54
C ALA A 31 -13.97 -8.25 -6.02
N ILE A 32 -13.29 -7.44 -6.83
CA ILE A 32 -11.88 -7.59 -7.18
C ILE A 32 -11.03 -6.67 -6.29
N ILE A 33 -11.43 -5.39 -6.19
CA ILE A 33 -10.66 -4.35 -5.53
C ILE A 33 -10.63 -4.55 -4.01
N HIS A 34 -11.75 -4.87 -3.36
CA HIS A 34 -11.79 -5.00 -1.90
C HIS A 34 -11.00 -6.19 -1.35
N PRO A 35 -11.02 -7.38 -1.99
CA PRO A 35 -10.08 -8.44 -1.64
C PRO A 35 -8.61 -8.01 -1.76
N LEU A 36 -8.24 -7.25 -2.81
CA LEU A 36 -6.88 -6.73 -2.92
C LEU A 36 -6.58 -5.67 -1.85
N THR A 37 -7.44 -4.69 -1.65
CA THR A 37 -7.14 -3.59 -0.73
C THR A 37 -7.33 -4.01 0.72
N LEU A 38 -8.49 -4.49 1.13
CA LEU A 38 -8.73 -4.91 2.52
C LEU A 38 -8.06 -6.26 2.83
N GLY A 39 -8.19 -7.24 1.94
CA GLY A 39 -7.69 -8.59 2.18
C GLY A 39 -6.18 -8.71 2.10
N VAL A 40 -5.55 -8.10 1.08
CA VAL A 40 -4.08 -8.12 0.91
C VAL A 40 -3.43 -6.92 1.59
N VAL A 41 -3.73 -5.69 1.15
CA VAL A 41 -3.00 -4.49 1.60
C VAL A 41 -3.22 -4.20 3.08
N THR A 42 -4.46 -4.15 3.55
CA THR A 42 -4.76 -3.81 4.95
C THR A 42 -4.27 -4.90 5.91
N THR A 43 -4.39 -6.18 5.54
CA THR A 43 -3.77 -7.30 6.29
C THR A 43 -2.26 -7.14 6.41
N ALA A 44 -1.57 -6.82 5.31
CA ALA A 44 -0.13 -6.56 5.32
C ALA A 44 0.20 -5.34 6.21
N ILE A 45 -0.54 -4.23 6.06
CA ILE A 45 -0.36 -3.01 6.85
C ILE A 45 -0.51 -3.32 8.35
N LEU A 46 -1.58 -3.99 8.77
CA LEU A 46 -1.82 -4.30 10.20
C LEU A 46 -0.66 -5.09 10.81
N THR A 47 -0.17 -6.12 10.12
CA THR A 47 0.92 -6.97 10.61
C THR A 47 2.27 -6.25 10.56
N TYR A 48 2.65 -5.73 9.40
CA TYR A 48 4.00 -5.20 9.19
C TYR A 48 4.20 -3.83 9.82
N SER A 49 3.21 -2.94 9.84
CA SER A 49 3.34 -1.67 10.58
C SER A 49 3.47 -1.92 12.10
N THR A 50 2.83 -2.97 12.64
CA THR A 50 3.05 -3.39 14.03
C THR A 50 4.52 -3.82 14.22
N HIS A 51 5.03 -4.68 13.34
CA HIS A 51 6.39 -5.20 13.39
C HIS A 51 7.44 -4.08 13.28
N PHE A 52 7.30 -3.18 12.30
CA PHE A 52 8.20 -2.04 12.14
C PHE A 52 8.11 -1.06 13.30
N THR A 53 6.91 -0.79 13.82
CA THR A 53 6.76 0.05 15.00
C THR A 53 7.51 -0.56 16.18
N ASP A 54 7.34 -1.85 16.45
CA ASP A 54 8.06 -2.53 17.53
C ASP A 54 9.58 -2.40 17.43
N ALA A 55 10.13 -2.59 16.23
CA ALA A 55 11.54 -2.42 15.98
C ALA A 55 12.01 -0.97 16.22
N LEU A 56 11.24 0.02 15.75
CA LEU A 56 11.59 1.45 15.82
C LEU A 56 11.41 2.05 17.21
N THR A 57 10.46 1.54 18.01
CA THR A 57 10.18 2.01 19.38
C THR A 57 10.77 1.11 20.46
N ARG A 58 11.48 0.04 20.08
CA ARG A 58 12.02 -0.99 20.99
C ARG A 58 10.94 -1.56 21.92
N THR A 59 9.77 -1.83 21.36
CA THR A 59 8.62 -2.44 22.07
C THR A 59 8.33 -3.83 21.53
N SER A 60 7.37 -4.53 22.13
CA SER A 60 6.90 -5.82 21.64
C SER A 60 5.37 -5.89 21.69
N SER A 61 4.73 -6.24 20.59
CA SER A 61 3.29 -6.51 20.53
C SER A 61 2.95 -7.93 20.97
N ARG A 62 1.85 -8.04 21.72
CA ARG A 62 1.20 -9.33 21.96
C ARG A 62 0.63 -9.89 20.64
N PRO A 63 1.03 -11.09 20.19
CA PRO A 63 0.57 -11.66 18.92
C PRO A 63 -0.96 -11.81 18.83
N LEU A 64 -1.61 -12.14 19.95
CA LEU A 64 -3.07 -12.31 20.01
C LEU A 64 -3.83 -11.02 19.64
N ALA A 65 -3.37 -9.86 20.09
CA ALA A 65 -4.04 -8.58 19.77
C ALA A 65 -3.96 -8.26 18.27
N VAL A 66 -2.86 -8.62 17.62
CA VAL A 66 -2.75 -8.49 16.15
C VAL A 66 -3.66 -9.49 15.46
N ALA A 67 -3.68 -10.74 15.91
CA ALA A 67 -4.55 -11.79 15.36
C ALA A 67 -6.03 -11.43 15.46
N VAL A 68 -6.49 -10.86 16.57
CA VAL A 68 -7.88 -10.41 16.75
C VAL A 68 -8.23 -9.30 15.75
N ARG A 69 -7.35 -8.31 15.57
CA ARG A 69 -7.56 -7.25 14.56
C ARG A 69 -7.63 -7.80 13.15
N LEU A 70 -6.74 -8.74 12.81
CA LEU A 70 -6.78 -9.43 11.52
C LEU A 70 -8.10 -10.19 11.34
N ALA A 71 -8.51 -11.00 12.32
CA ALA A 71 -9.75 -11.75 12.25
C ALA A 71 -10.97 -10.83 12.07
N ALA A 72 -11.09 -9.77 12.87
CA ALA A 72 -12.18 -8.80 12.77
C ALA A 72 -12.24 -8.12 11.41
N LEU A 73 -11.09 -7.67 10.87
CA LEU A 73 -11.03 -7.07 9.53
C LEU A 73 -11.45 -8.06 8.43
N ASN A 74 -10.96 -9.30 8.50
CA ASN A 74 -11.23 -10.32 7.49
C ASN A 74 -12.69 -10.78 7.53
N LEU A 75 -13.29 -10.89 8.71
CA LEU A 75 -14.73 -11.15 8.88
C LEU A 75 -15.57 -9.98 8.34
N ALA A 76 -15.16 -8.73 8.59
CA ALA A 76 -15.81 -7.56 8.00
C ALA A 76 -15.75 -7.58 6.47
N LEU A 77 -14.59 -7.92 5.88
CA LEU A 77 -14.47 -8.09 4.43
C LEU A 77 -15.38 -9.20 3.89
N ILE A 78 -15.47 -10.34 4.57
CA ILE A 78 -16.39 -11.42 4.18
C ILE A 78 -17.84 -10.93 4.21
N ALA A 79 -18.25 -10.24 5.27
CA ALA A 79 -19.59 -9.67 5.39
C ALA A 79 -19.90 -8.68 4.25
N LEU A 80 -18.97 -7.79 3.91
CA LEU A 80 -19.08 -6.90 2.76
C LEU A 80 -19.25 -7.67 1.45
N LEU A 81 -18.48 -8.74 1.24
CA LEU A 81 -18.55 -9.55 0.02
C LEU A 81 -19.89 -10.28 -0.10
N ILE A 82 -20.41 -10.83 1.01
CA ILE A 82 -21.72 -11.50 1.04
C ILE A 82 -22.84 -10.53 0.68
N ASP A 83 -22.81 -9.31 1.22
CA ASP A 83 -23.82 -8.30 0.97
C ASP A 83 -23.77 -7.81 -0.49
N ALA A 84 -22.55 -7.61 -1.03
CA ALA A 84 -22.33 -7.27 -2.44
C ALA A 84 -22.89 -8.34 -3.40
N LEU A 85 -22.76 -9.63 -3.08
CA LEU A 85 -23.35 -10.73 -3.87
C LEU A 85 -24.88 -10.70 -3.89
N ARG A 86 -25.50 -10.09 -2.87
CA ARG A 86 -26.96 -9.93 -2.78
C ARG A 86 -27.46 -8.66 -3.47
N LEU A 87 -26.57 -7.88 -4.08
CA LEU A 87 -26.82 -6.56 -4.68
C LEU A 87 -27.53 -5.58 -3.73
N ARG A 88 -27.35 -5.78 -2.42
CA ARG A 88 -27.96 -4.99 -1.36
C ARG A 88 -26.81 -4.44 -0.55
N PHE A 89 -26.47 -3.17 -0.71
CA PHE A 89 -25.60 -2.48 0.26
C PHE A 89 -26.48 -2.15 1.47
N SER A 90 -26.63 -3.14 2.35
CA SER A 90 -27.56 -3.10 3.47
C SER A 90 -26.86 -2.67 4.76
N THR A 91 -27.59 -2.66 5.87
CA THR A 91 -27.05 -2.44 7.22
C THR A 91 -25.87 -3.39 7.54
N LEU A 92 -25.80 -4.56 6.90
CA LEU A 92 -24.66 -5.46 7.05
C LEU A 92 -23.36 -4.83 6.51
N SER A 93 -23.41 -4.18 5.35
CA SER A 93 -22.26 -3.44 4.79
C SER A 93 -21.84 -2.29 5.69
N ASP A 94 -22.79 -1.56 6.27
CA ASP A 94 -22.50 -0.45 7.18
C ASP A 94 -21.79 -0.93 8.45
N ILE A 95 -22.30 -2.00 9.07
CA ILE A 95 -21.69 -2.64 10.24
C ILE A 95 -20.29 -3.15 9.91
N ALA A 96 -20.12 -3.77 8.75
CA ALA A 96 -18.83 -4.29 8.34
C ALA A 96 -17.81 -3.16 8.08
N ALA A 97 -18.23 -2.09 7.39
CA ALA A 97 -17.41 -0.91 7.17
C ALA A 97 -17.03 -0.21 8.49
N ALA A 98 -17.98 -0.06 9.42
CA ALA A 98 -17.75 0.47 10.75
C ALA A 98 -16.78 -0.41 11.56
N THR A 99 -16.93 -1.73 11.47
CA THR A 99 -16.01 -2.69 12.10
C THR A 99 -14.59 -2.51 11.58
N ALA A 100 -14.41 -2.41 10.25
CA ALA A 100 -13.11 -2.16 9.65
C ALA A 100 -12.51 -0.82 10.13
N ALA A 101 -13.32 0.26 10.18
CA ALA A 101 -12.88 1.56 10.68
C ALA A 101 -12.43 1.48 12.15
N CYS A 102 -13.20 0.81 13.01
CA CYS A 102 -12.86 0.58 14.42
C CYS A 102 -11.56 -0.23 14.59
N VAL A 103 -11.35 -1.25 13.77
CA VAL A 103 -10.09 -2.03 13.75
C VAL A 103 -8.90 -1.13 13.43
N LEU A 104 -9.02 -0.25 12.43
CA LEU A 104 -7.93 0.66 12.06
C LEU A 104 -7.70 1.76 13.10
N LEU A 105 -8.75 2.29 13.73
CA LEU A 105 -8.61 3.21 14.86
C LEU A 105 -7.92 2.54 16.06
N TRP A 106 -8.31 1.32 16.41
CA TRP A 106 -7.63 0.54 17.45
C TRP A 106 -6.15 0.33 17.09
N HIS A 107 -5.87 -0.02 15.84
CA HIS A 107 -4.50 -0.20 15.35
C HIS A 107 -3.68 1.09 15.46
N GLY A 108 -4.19 2.21 14.95
CA GLY A 108 -3.55 3.53 15.04
C GLY A 108 -3.31 3.96 16.49
N ALA A 109 -4.29 3.77 17.38
CA ALA A 109 -4.14 4.06 18.81
C ALA A 109 -3.09 3.16 19.49
N SER A 110 -3.02 1.88 19.09
CA SER A 110 -1.99 0.96 19.57
C SER A 110 -0.58 1.38 19.15
N ILE A 111 -0.43 1.87 17.93
CA ILE A 111 0.84 2.42 17.41
C ILE A 111 1.20 3.71 18.14
N ALA A 112 0.25 4.63 18.31
CA ALA A 112 0.47 5.89 19.01
C ALA A 112 0.91 5.68 20.47
N ARG A 113 0.33 4.70 21.17
CA ARG A 113 0.77 4.33 22.53
C ARG A 113 2.22 3.85 22.56
N LYS A 114 2.64 3.00 21.62
CA LYS A 114 4.03 2.52 21.53
C LYS A 114 5.01 3.66 21.26
N LEU A 115 4.63 4.60 20.40
CA LEU A 115 5.46 5.77 20.12
C LEU A 115 5.65 6.66 21.37
N ARG A 116 4.61 6.78 22.21
CA ARG A 116 4.65 7.56 23.46
C ARG A 116 5.38 6.84 24.61
N GLN A 117 5.27 5.52 24.70
CA GLN A 117 5.73 4.74 25.85
C GLN A 117 7.04 3.99 25.60
N GLY A 118 7.44 3.83 24.34
CA GLY A 118 8.67 3.13 23.97
C GLY A 118 9.93 4.00 24.05
N LEU A 119 11.02 3.47 23.51
CA LEU A 119 12.30 4.16 23.37
C LEU A 119 12.54 4.45 21.87
N PRO A 120 11.90 5.50 21.31
CA PRO A 120 11.93 5.76 19.88
C PRO A 120 13.35 6.05 19.39
N GLY A 121 13.80 5.27 18.40
CA GLY A 121 15.00 5.60 17.64
C GLY A 121 14.80 6.83 16.75
N PRO A 122 15.86 7.35 16.12
CA PRO A 122 15.78 8.56 15.31
C PRO A 122 14.79 8.48 14.15
N PHE A 123 14.55 7.27 13.62
CA PHE A 123 13.62 7.04 12.51
C PHE A 123 12.20 6.67 12.96
N ALA A 124 11.90 6.65 14.26
CA ALA A 124 10.54 6.41 14.76
C ALA A 124 9.53 7.46 14.27
N VAL A 125 9.98 8.60 13.72
CA VAL A 125 9.11 9.57 13.05
C VAL A 125 8.33 8.95 11.86
N THR A 126 8.83 7.89 11.22
CA THR A 126 8.08 7.21 10.15
C THR A 126 6.82 6.52 10.66
N VAL A 127 6.74 6.22 11.95
CA VAL A 127 5.57 5.62 12.61
C VAL A 127 4.35 6.54 12.54
N TYR A 128 4.53 7.87 12.47
CA TYR A 128 3.41 8.80 12.26
C TYR A 128 2.67 8.55 10.95
N CYS A 129 3.33 8.00 9.93
CA CYS A 129 2.68 7.66 8.67
C CYS A 129 1.58 6.60 8.88
N TYR A 130 1.78 5.63 9.79
CA TYR A 130 0.78 4.61 10.11
C TYR A 130 -0.41 5.18 10.89
N ILE A 131 -0.15 6.15 11.78
CA ILE A 131 -1.19 6.84 12.56
C ILE A 131 -2.05 7.68 11.61
N VAL A 132 -1.42 8.48 10.75
CA VAL A 132 -2.09 9.28 9.73
C VAL A 132 -2.91 8.39 8.79
N ALA A 133 -2.34 7.27 8.34
CA ALA A 133 -3.05 6.31 7.51
C ALA A 133 -4.32 5.76 8.18
N ALA A 134 -4.27 5.44 9.48
CA ALA A 134 -5.44 4.98 10.22
C ALA A 134 -6.58 6.02 10.23
N VAL A 135 -6.25 7.31 10.35
CA VAL A 135 -7.24 8.40 10.27
C VAL A 135 -7.83 8.48 8.85
N PHE A 136 -6.98 8.47 7.83
CA PHE A 136 -7.44 8.51 6.43
C PHE A 136 -8.28 7.30 6.04
N PHE A 137 -8.04 6.11 6.63
CA PHE A 137 -8.91 4.96 6.43
C PHE A 137 -10.34 5.23 6.91
N VAL A 138 -10.49 5.83 8.09
CA VAL A 138 -11.81 6.22 8.63
C VAL A 138 -12.46 7.26 7.74
N LEU A 139 -11.70 8.26 7.27
CA LEU A 139 -12.21 9.25 6.32
C LEU A 139 -12.65 8.61 5.00
N ALA A 140 -11.91 7.61 4.51
CA ALA A 140 -12.29 6.86 3.32
C ALA A 140 -13.59 6.08 3.55
N VAL A 141 -13.76 5.42 4.71
CA VAL A 141 -15.01 4.74 5.07
C VAL A 141 -16.17 5.74 5.17
N ALA A 142 -15.98 6.89 5.82
CA ALA A 142 -17.00 7.93 5.91
C ALA A 142 -17.39 8.48 4.53
N ALA A 143 -16.41 8.66 3.63
CA ALA A 143 -16.67 9.07 2.25
C ALA A 143 -17.53 8.05 1.50
N ALA A 144 -17.31 6.74 1.71
CA ALA A 144 -18.12 5.70 1.07
C ALA A 144 -19.52 5.55 1.69
N VAL A 145 -19.62 5.53 3.02
CA VAL A 145 -20.85 5.16 3.72
C VAL A 145 -21.75 6.37 3.95
N VAL A 146 -21.19 7.48 4.45
CA VAL A 146 -21.96 8.67 4.82
C VAL A 146 -22.16 9.58 3.62
N GLN A 147 -21.09 9.87 2.88
CA GLN A 147 -21.14 10.81 1.75
C GLN A 147 -21.52 10.12 0.42
N GLN A 148 -21.51 8.79 0.38
CA GLN A 148 -21.75 7.99 -0.83
C GLN A 148 -20.88 8.43 -2.02
N ASN A 149 -19.67 8.93 -1.73
CA ASN A 149 -18.74 9.47 -2.70
C ASN A 149 -17.59 8.50 -2.97
N THR A 150 -17.74 7.69 -4.03
CA THR A 150 -16.73 6.69 -4.42
C THR A 150 -15.40 7.31 -4.84
N ALA A 151 -15.40 8.51 -5.43
CA ALA A 151 -14.19 9.17 -5.87
C ALA A 151 -13.33 9.64 -4.68
N ALA A 152 -13.96 10.27 -3.69
CA ALA A 152 -13.34 10.64 -2.44
C ALA A 152 -12.86 9.40 -1.67
N HIS A 153 -13.71 8.37 -1.55
CA HIS A 153 -13.35 7.10 -0.94
C HIS A 153 -12.07 6.49 -1.55
N ALA A 154 -12.01 6.37 -2.87
CA ALA A 154 -10.87 5.78 -3.56
C ALA A 154 -9.57 6.57 -3.31
N ARG A 155 -9.61 7.90 -3.39
CA ARG A 155 -8.42 8.75 -3.17
C ARG A 155 -7.96 8.71 -1.71
N LEU A 156 -8.89 8.78 -0.76
CA LEU A 156 -8.55 8.68 0.67
C LEU A 156 -8.03 7.29 1.02
N ALA A 157 -8.57 6.21 0.44
CA ALA A 157 -8.10 4.85 0.66
C ALA A 157 -6.72 4.60 0.04
N VAL A 158 -6.49 5.03 -1.20
CA VAL A 158 -5.23 4.78 -1.91
C VAL A 158 -4.14 5.74 -1.44
N TRP A 159 -4.39 7.05 -1.52
CA TRP A 159 -3.38 8.06 -1.24
C TRP A 159 -3.28 8.45 0.23
N GLY A 160 -4.35 8.29 1.00
CA GLY A 160 -4.37 8.67 2.42
C GLY A 160 -4.06 7.49 3.34
N PHE A 161 -4.59 6.31 3.03
CA PHE A 161 -4.36 5.10 3.82
C PHE A 161 -3.15 4.30 3.31
N ALA A 162 -3.20 3.76 2.08
CA ALA A 162 -2.13 2.85 1.63
C ALA A 162 -0.78 3.57 1.44
N TRP A 163 -0.77 4.68 0.72
CA TRP A 163 0.46 5.37 0.32
C TRP A 163 1.36 5.81 1.49
N PRO A 164 0.87 6.48 2.56
CA PRO A 164 1.75 6.89 3.66
C PRO A 164 2.37 5.71 4.38
N THR A 165 1.66 4.58 4.51
CA THR A 165 2.25 3.38 5.12
C THR A 165 3.40 2.83 4.30
N ILE A 166 3.24 2.78 2.97
CA ILE A 166 4.27 2.34 2.03
C ILE A 166 5.46 3.30 2.04
N ALA A 167 5.22 4.58 1.78
CA ALA A 167 6.27 5.58 1.65
C ALA A 167 7.05 5.76 2.97
N GLY A 168 6.34 5.76 4.11
CA GLY A 168 6.96 5.81 5.44
C GLY A 168 7.83 4.59 5.74
N THR A 169 7.41 3.39 5.32
CA THR A 169 8.21 2.16 5.48
C THR A 169 9.46 2.20 4.61
N VAL A 170 9.33 2.65 3.35
CA VAL A 170 10.44 2.66 2.38
C VAL A 170 11.58 3.57 2.83
N LEU A 171 11.30 4.65 3.56
CA LEU A 171 12.33 5.55 4.09
C LEU A 171 13.39 4.85 4.97
N THR A 172 13.03 3.73 5.61
CA THR A 172 13.96 2.93 6.43
C THR A 172 14.28 1.59 5.78
N LEU A 173 13.29 0.96 5.14
CA LEU A 173 13.44 -0.36 4.56
C LEU A 173 14.37 -0.36 3.35
N LEU A 174 14.24 0.60 2.43
CA LEU A 174 15.05 0.61 1.21
C LEU A 174 16.55 0.80 1.49
N PRO A 175 16.98 1.74 2.35
CA PRO A 175 18.38 1.82 2.77
C PRO A 175 18.89 0.52 3.41
N THR A 176 18.04 -0.16 4.19
CA THR A 176 18.40 -1.47 4.79
C THR A 176 18.65 -2.51 3.71
N MET A 177 17.76 -2.59 2.70
CA MET A 177 17.85 -3.53 1.58
C MET A 177 19.08 -3.29 0.69
N THR A 178 19.48 -2.03 0.52
CA THR A 178 20.66 -1.64 -0.28
C THR A 178 21.93 -1.47 0.55
N LYS A 179 21.89 -1.84 1.84
CA LYS A 179 23.01 -1.69 2.78
C LYS A 179 23.54 -0.24 2.89
N GLN A 180 22.67 0.73 2.63
CA GLN A 180 22.95 2.15 2.78
C GLN A 180 22.50 2.66 4.15
N ARG A 181 23.08 3.79 4.58
CA ARG A 181 22.63 4.49 5.78
C ARG A 181 21.32 5.20 5.50
N ALA A 182 20.36 5.08 6.41
CA ALA A 182 19.09 5.80 6.29
C ALA A 182 19.33 7.33 6.32
N SER A 183 18.63 8.06 5.44
CA SER A 183 18.88 9.49 5.22
C SER A 183 18.28 10.36 6.32
N THR A 184 19.13 11.14 7.00
CA THR A 184 18.70 12.17 7.96
C THR A 184 17.94 13.31 7.27
N THR A 185 18.29 13.63 6.03
CA THR A 185 17.57 14.63 5.21
C THR A 185 16.14 14.19 4.96
N ALA A 186 15.92 12.94 4.51
CA ALA A 186 14.58 12.42 4.28
C ALA A 186 13.75 12.41 5.56
N ARG A 187 14.35 12.00 6.68
CA ARG A 187 13.75 12.06 8.01
C ARG A 187 13.29 13.47 8.38
N ASN A 188 14.15 14.47 8.23
CA ASN A 188 13.84 15.86 8.61
C ASN A 188 12.73 16.47 7.74
N ARG A 189 12.61 16.02 6.48
CA ARG A 189 11.56 16.46 5.54
C ARG A 189 10.20 15.80 5.80
N LEU A 190 10.17 14.66 6.48
CA LEU A 190 8.96 13.85 6.62
C LEU A 190 7.83 14.58 7.37
N PHE A 191 8.13 15.28 8.46
CA PHE A 191 7.08 15.95 9.24
C PHE A 191 6.34 17.01 8.41
N ARG A 192 7.09 17.86 7.67
CA ARG A 192 6.51 18.86 6.76
C ARG A 192 5.70 18.18 5.65
N THR A 193 6.19 17.07 5.14
CA THR A 193 5.50 16.29 4.10
C THR A 193 4.18 15.73 4.60
N LEU A 194 4.14 15.15 5.81
CA LEU A 194 2.91 14.67 6.43
C LEU A 194 1.93 15.81 6.70
N LEU A 195 2.40 16.97 7.16
CA LEU A 195 1.54 18.14 7.37
C LEU A 195 0.88 18.57 6.05
N VAL A 196 1.67 18.75 4.99
CA VAL A 196 1.16 19.10 3.65
C VAL A 196 0.17 18.03 3.17
N HIS A 197 0.50 16.75 3.33
CA HIS A 197 -0.35 15.64 2.92
C HIS A 197 -1.70 15.62 3.65
N CYS A 198 -1.68 15.81 4.97
CA CYS A 198 -2.88 15.86 5.82
C CYS A 198 -3.82 17.02 5.47
N LEU A 199 -3.30 18.13 4.93
CA LEU A 199 -4.10 19.28 4.53
C LEU A 199 -4.58 19.16 3.08
N ALA A 200 -3.69 18.82 2.16
CA ALA A 200 -3.98 18.87 0.73
C ALA A 200 -4.78 17.66 0.23
N LEU A 201 -4.60 16.46 0.79
CA LEU A 201 -5.34 15.29 0.32
C LEU A 201 -6.86 15.36 0.60
N PRO A 202 -7.34 15.79 1.79
CA PRO A 202 -8.76 15.99 2.01
C PRO A 202 -9.38 17.01 1.04
N LEU A 203 -8.66 18.10 0.72
CA LEU A 203 -9.10 19.09 -0.27
C LEU A 203 -9.23 18.46 -1.67
N ALA A 204 -8.24 17.66 -2.07
CA ALA A 204 -8.27 16.93 -3.34
C ALA A 204 -9.41 15.90 -3.43
N ALA A 205 -9.81 15.32 -2.29
CA ALA A 205 -10.91 14.37 -2.21
C ALA A 205 -12.28 15.06 -2.18
N ALA A 206 -12.38 16.25 -1.59
CA ALA A 206 -13.63 16.99 -1.42
C ALA A 206 -14.09 17.74 -2.69
N LEU A 207 -13.15 18.11 -3.58
CA LEU A 207 -13.44 18.91 -4.77
C LEU A 207 -13.06 18.19 -6.09
N PRO A 208 -13.45 16.91 -6.28
CA PRO A 208 -12.94 16.10 -7.39
C PRO A 208 -13.21 16.74 -8.75
N GLY A 209 -12.25 16.65 -9.67
CA GLY A 209 -12.38 17.19 -11.04
C GLY A 209 -12.21 18.70 -11.15
N THR A 210 -11.87 19.40 -10.06
CA THR A 210 -11.57 20.84 -10.10
C THR A 210 -10.07 21.12 -10.22
N PRO A 211 -9.66 22.28 -10.77
CA PRO A 211 -8.27 22.71 -10.76
C PRO A 211 -7.68 22.80 -9.34
N PHE A 212 -8.49 23.13 -8.33
CA PHE A 212 -8.06 23.18 -6.93
C PHE A 212 -7.73 21.80 -6.39
N ALA A 213 -8.54 20.78 -6.69
CA ALA A 213 -8.23 19.41 -6.28
C ALA A 213 -7.02 18.84 -7.02
N ALA A 214 -6.87 19.16 -8.30
CA ALA A 214 -5.68 18.82 -9.07
C ALA A 214 -4.42 19.44 -8.45
N LEU A 215 -4.45 20.73 -8.14
CA LEU A 215 -3.35 21.43 -7.49
C LEU A 215 -3.05 20.86 -6.11
N ALA A 216 -4.06 20.60 -5.29
CA ALA A 216 -3.89 20.00 -3.97
C ALA A 216 -3.24 18.61 -4.05
N LEU A 217 -3.67 17.77 -5.01
CA LEU A 217 -3.07 16.45 -5.21
C LEU A 217 -1.65 16.53 -5.77
N LEU A 218 -1.38 17.49 -6.67
CA LEU A 218 -0.03 17.77 -7.17
C LEU A 218 0.91 18.19 -6.04
N VAL A 219 0.46 19.08 -5.15
CA VAL A 219 1.21 19.50 -3.95
C VAL A 219 1.51 18.31 -3.05
N CYS A 220 0.56 17.39 -2.86
CA CYS A 220 0.80 16.13 -2.16
C CYS A 220 1.90 15.29 -2.83
N ALA A 221 1.84 15.09 -4.15
CA ALA A 221 2.82 14.30 -4.90
C ALA A 221 4.23 14.91 -4.83
N LEU A 222 4.32 16.24 -4.95
CA LEU A 222 5.57 16.99 -4.83
C LEU A 222 6.16 16.89 -3.41
N ALA A 223 5.33 17.00 -2.37
CA ALA A 223 5.77 16.86 -0.98
C ALA A 223 6.38 15.48 -0.72
N TRP A 224 5.74 14.41 -1.21
CA TRP A 224 6.28 13.06 -1.11
C TRP A 224 7.56 12.86 -1.94
N SER A 225 7.61 13.42 -3.15
CA SER A 225 8.82 13.42 -3.97
C SER A 225 9.99 14.08 -3.22
N PHE A 226 9.73 15.21 -2.57
CA PHE A 226 10.71 15.93 -1.75
C PHE A 226 11.22 15.11 -0.56
N ALA A 227 10.34 14.39 0.14
CA ALA A 227 10.72 13.52 1.25
C ALA A 227 11.52 12.28 0.80
N LEU A 228 11.10 11.66 -0.30
CA LEU A 228 11.68 10.41 -0.80
C LEU A 228 12.98 10.63 -1.59
N GLN A 229 13.18 11.82 -2.16
CA GLN A 229 14.32 12.14 -3.02
C GLN A 229 15.69 11.72 -2.45
N PRO A 230 16.05 11.97 -1.18
CA PRO A 230 17.38 11.58 -0.68
C PRO A 230 17.59 10.07 -0.62
N VAL A 231 16.52 9.31 -0.34
CA VAL A 231 16.56 7.83 -0.30
C VAL A 231 16.62 7.27 -1.72
N LEU A 232 15.81 7.81 -2.63
CA LEU A 232 15.81 7.42 -4.03
C LEU A 232 17.13 7.76 -4.72
N ALA A 233 17.69 8.95 -4.48
CA ALA A 233 18.96 9.34 -5.07
C ALA A 233 20.11 8.44 -4.59
N GLY A 234 20.19 8.15 -3.28
CA GLY A 234 21.18 7.20 -2.75
C GLY A 234 21.01 5.82 -3.38
N THR A 235 19.78 5.34 -3.49
CA THR A 235 19.51 3.99 -4.02
C THR A 235 19.80 3.91 -5.53
N LEU A 236 19.29 4.84 -6.34
CA LEU A 236 19.36 4.79 -7.80
C LEU A 236 20.76 5.11 -8.35
N VAL A 237 21.55 5.92 -7.64
CA VAL A 237 22.85 6.39 -8.15
C VAL A 237 24.00 5.53 -7.62
N THR A 238 23.93 5.06 -6.37
CA THR A 238 25.10 4.47 -5.70
C THR A 238 24.89 3.06 -5.18
N ALA A 239 23.68 2.50 -5.23
CA ALA A 239 23.45 1.15 -4.74
C ALA A 239 23.72 0.08 -5.81
N GLU A 240 24.30 -1.04 -5.37
CA GLU A 240 24.13 -2.31 -6.06
C GLU A 240 22.71 -2.81 -5.81
N PHE A 241 21.89 -2.85 -6.85
CA PHE A 241 20.53 -3.35 -6.74
C PHE A 241 20.53 -4.86 -6.57
N SER A 242 19.85 -5.35 -5.53
CA SER A 242 19.25 -6.69 -5.58
C SER A 242 17.93 -6.63 -6.34
N ALA A 243 17.46 -7.74 -6.91
CA ALA A 243 16.15 -7.79 -7.56
C ALA A 243 15.02 -7.29 -6.65
N SER A 244 15.06 -7.63 -5.35
CA SER A 244 14.08 -7.16 -4.36
C SER A 244 14.13 -5.66 -4.10
N ALA A 245 15.32 -5.04 -4.06
CA ALA A 245 15.45 -3.59 -3.91
C ALA A 245 14.98 -2.86 -5.18
N LEU A 246 15.22 -3.45 -6.36
CA LEU A 246 14.75 -2.91 -7.62
C LEU A 246 13.22 -2.97 -7.71
N GLU A 247 12.59 -4.09 -7.35
CA GLU A 247 11.13 -4.23 -7.30
C GLU A 247 10.49 -3.21 -6.36
N LEU A 248 11.04 -3.06 -5.14
CA LEU A 248 10.53 -2.09 -4.17
C LEU A 248 10.65 -0.65 -4.70
N THR A 249 11.78 -0.32 -5.32
CA THR A 249 12.02 1.03 -5.88
C THR A 249 11.12 1.30 -7.08
N ALA A 250 11.01 0.34 -8.01
CA ALA A 250 10.14 0.45 -9.17
C ALA A 250 8.66 0.59 -8.76
N GLY A 251 8.20 -0.23 -7.83
CA GLY A 251 6.83 -0.15 -7.32
C GLY A 251 6.53 1.18 -6.64
N LEU A 252 7.48 1.73 -5.87
CA LEU A 252 7.36 3.06 -5.27
C LEU A 252 7.25 4.15 -6.35
N LEU A 253 8.08 4.10 -7.40
CA LEU A 253 8.05 5.06 -8.51
C LEU A 253 6.74 4.96 -9.31
N TRP A 254 6.22 3.76 -9.53
CA TRP A 254 4.91 3.57 -10.15
C TRP A 254 3.77 4.19 -9.35
N LEU A 255 3.76 3.98 -8.03
CA LEU A 255 2.75 4.58 -7.17
C LEU A 255 2.86 6.11 -7.13
N LEU A 256 4.08 6.64 -7.07
CA LEU A 256 4.31 8.09 -7.11
C LEU A 256 3.88 8.69 -8.46
N GLY A 257 4.27 8.06 -9.56
CA GLY A 257 3.85 8.45 -10.92
C GLY A 257 2.33 8.37 -11.09
N ALA A 258 1.69 7.37 -10.49
CA ALA A 258 0.24 7.25 -10.50
C ALA A 258 -0.46 8.36 -9.71
N MET A 259 0.16 8.86 -8.63
CA MET A 259 -0.35 10.03 -7.91
C MET A 259 -0.30 11.31 -8.76
N TYR A 260 0.78 11.50 -9.53
CA TYR A 260 0.88 12.59 -10.52
C TYR A 260 -0.16 12.43 -11.65
N ALA A 261 -0.36 11.21 -12.14
CA ALA A 261 -1.36 10.93 -13.16
C ALA A 261 -2.79 11.22 -12.67
N ASP A 262 -3.13 10.88 -11.41
CA ASP A 262 -4.43 11.24 -10.82
C ASP A 262 -4.58 12.77 -10.76
N ALA A 263 -3.55 13.51 -10.31
CA ALA A 263 -3.57 14.97 -10.31
C ALA A 263 -3.79 15.56 -11.71
N ALA A 264 -3.10 15.03 -12.72
CA ALA A 264 -3.28 15.44 -14.11
C ALA A 264 -4.70 15.13 -14.62
N THR A 265 -5.26 13.96 -14.29
CA THR A 265 -6.63 13.63 -14.71
C THR A 265 -7.67 14.53 -14.05
N GLN A 266 -7.47 14.92 -12.79
CA GLN A 266 -8.30 15.92 -12.11
C GLN A 266 -8.21 17.29 -12.77
N PHE A 267 -7.02 17.70 -13.21
CA PHE A 267 -6.83 18.96 -13.94
C PHE A 267 -7.63 18.98 -15.25
N LEU A 268 -7.73 17.82 -15.92
CA LEU A 268 -8.54 17.62 -17.12
C LEU A 268 -10.05 17.47 -16.83
N GLY A 269 -10.50 17.70 -15.60
CA GLY A 269 -11.93 17.60 -15.22
C GLY A 269 -12.39 16.19 -14.83
N THR A 270 -11.48 15.23 -14.67
CA THR A 270 -11.86 13.86 -14.30
C THR A 270 -12.20 13.76 -12.82
N GLU A 271 -13.49 13.68 -12.49
CA GLU A 271 -13.94 13.53 -11.11
C GLU A 271 -13.65 12.13 -10.54
N ARG A 272 -13.88 11.09 -11.35
CA ARG A 272 -13.76 9.69 -10.93
C ARG A 272 -12.30 9.26 -10.88
N PHE A 273 -11.98 8.37 -9.95
CA PHE A 273 -10.67 7.73 -9.96
C PHE A 273 -10.49 6.92 -11.26
N PRO A 274 -9.46 7.18 -12.08
CA PRO A 274 -9.35 6.56 -13.39
C PRO A 274 -9.21 5.02 -13.27
N LYS A 275 -10.09 4.30 -13.97
CA LYS A 275 -10.18 2.83 -13.87
C LYS A 275 -8.88 2.13 -14.25
N HIS A 276 -8.19 2.63 -15.27
CA HIS A 276 -6.90 2.10 -15.75
C HIS A 276 -5.79 2.39 -14.75
N LEU A 277 -5.77 3.60 -14.18
CA LEU A 277 -4.79 4.00 -13.18
C LEU A 277 -4.84 3.10 -11.93
N LEU A 278 -6.04 2.74 -11.48
CA LEU A 278 -6.21 1.79 -10.38
C LEU A 278 -5.61 0.42 -10.72
N ALA A 279 -5.82 -0.07 -11.94
CA ALA A 279 -5.24 -1.34 -12.39
C ALA A 279 -3.70 -1.27 -12.38
N PHE A 280 -3.12 -0.17 -12.86
CA PHE A 280 -1.68 0.08 -12.83
C PHE A 280 -1.12 0.19 -11.41
N ILE A 281 -1.82 0.87 -10.51
CA ILE A 281 -1.46 0.97 -9.09
C ILE A 281 -1.41 -0.41 -8.46
N LEU A 282 -2.40 -1.27 -8.74
CA LEU A 282 -2.47 -2.61 -8.17
C LEU A 282 -1.41 -3.54 -8.76
N VAL A 283 -1.22 -3.52 -10.09
CA VAL A 283 -0.37 -4.47 -10.80
C VAL A 283 1.10 -4.03 -10.85
N ALA A 284 1.38 -2.79 -11.25
CA ALA A 284 2.75 -2.30 -11.39
C ALA A 284 3.29 -1.76 -10.06
N GLY A 285 2.49 -1.00 -9.31
CA GLY A 285 2.93 -0.44 -8.03
C GLY A 285 2.94 -1.48 -6.90
N LEU A 286 1.75 -1.83 -6.44
CA LEU A 286 1.55 -2.59 -5.22
C LEU A 286 2.11 -4.01 -5.31
N ALA A 287 1.92 -4.72 -6.43
CA ALA A 287 2.45 -6.08 -6.58
C ALA A 287 3.99 -6.08 -6.48
N GLN A 288 4.68 -5.12 -7.10
CA GLN A 288 6.14 -5.02 -6.99
C GLN A 288 6.60 -4.68 -5.57
N ILE A 289 5.86 -3.83 -4.85
CA ILE A 289 6.18 -3.53 -3.45
C ILE A 289 6.02 -4.77 -2.58
N VAL A 290 4.93 -5.52 -2.75
CA VAL A 290 4.69 -6.75 -1.99
C VAL A 290 5.77 -7.79 -2.30
N VAL A 291 6.06 -8.04 -3.57
CA VAL A 291 7.05 -9.06 -3.94
C VAL A 291 8.47 -8.63 -3.60
N GLY A 292 8.81 -7.36 -3.77
CA GLY A 292 10.11 -6.80 -3.38
C GLY A 292 10.34 -6.89 -1.88
N ALA A 293 9.35 -6.49 -1.08
CA ALA A 293 9.42 -6.58 0.38
C ALA A 293 9.48 -8.03 0.85
N LEU A 294 8.61 -8.91 0.35
CA LEU A 294 8.62 -10.33 0.72
C LEU A 294 9.91 -11.03 0.27
N GLY A 295 10.41 -10.74 -0.93
CA GLY A 295 11.66 -11.31 -1.44
C GLY A 295 12.87 -11.03 -0.56
N HIS A 296 12.86 -9.89 0.15
CA HIS A 296 13.87 -9.56 1.15
C HIS A 296 13.56 -10.10 2.54
N LEU A 297 12.31 -10.00 2.99
CA LEU A 297 11.92 -10.38 4.35
C LEU A 297 11.85 -11.91 4.55
N LEU A 298 11.44 -12.68 3.54
CA LEU A 298 11.26 -14.13 3.68
C LEU A 298 12.56 -14.84 4.07
N PRO A 299 13.71 -14.61 3.40
CA PRO A 299 14.99 -15.23 3.77
C PRO A 299 15.42 -14.86 5.19
N VAL A 300 15.29 -13.58 5.54
CA VAL A 300 15.66 -13.05 6.87
C VAL A 300 14.79 -13.67 7.96
N LEU A 301 13.49 -13.81 7.74
CA LEU A 301 12.53 -14.33 8.72
C LEU A 301 12.54 -15.87 8.83
N THR A 302 12.96 -16.57 7.78
CA THR A 302 13.05 -18.04 7.74
C THR A 302 14.44 -18.56 8.07
N ARG A 303 15.46 -17.68 8.15
CA ARG A 303 16.89 -18.02 8.30
C ARG A 303 17.39 -19.00 7.23
N ARG A 304 16.68 -19.12 6.10
CA ARG A 304 17.13 -19.96 4.98
C ARG A 304 18.13 -19.16 4.15
N VAL A 305 19.28 -19.78 3.89
CA VAL A 305 20.22 -19.30 2.88
C VAL A 305 19.56 -19.53 1.53
N THR A 306 18.97 -18.49 0.97
CA THR A 306 18.47 -18.48 -0.41
C THR A 306 19.53 -17.82 -1.28
N LYS A 307 19.78 -18.38 -2.47
CA LYS A 307 20.67 -17.74 -3.45
C LYS A 307 20.13 -16.33 -3.77
N PRO A 308 20.99 -15.34 -4.01
CA PRO A 308 20.54 -14.02 -4.46
C PRO A 308 19.68 -14.18 -5.70
N ASP A 309 18.45 -13.65 -5.66
CA ASP A 309 17.55 -13.70 -6.79
C ASP A 309 18.08 -12.78 -7.89
N THR A 310 18.53 -13.37 -9.01
CA THR A 310 18.96 -12.69 -10.23
C THR A 310 17.79 -12.39 -11.17
N GLY A 311 16.56 -12.39 -10.65
CA GLY A 311 15.33 -12.17 -11.40
C GLY A 311 15.12 -10.75 -11.94
N TYR A 312 16.14 -10.08 -12.47
CA TYR A 312 15.98 -8.78 -13.15
C TYR A 312 15.05 -8.89 -14.36
N LEU A 313 15.00 -10.05 -15.01
CA LEU A 313 14.09 -10.30 -16.15
C LEU A 313 12.62 -10.12 -15.77
N LYS A 314 12.16 -10.69 -14.65
CA LYS A 314 10.76 -10.54 -14.22
C LYS A 314 10.45 -9.07 -13.88
N VAL A 315 11.40 -8.33 -13.30
CA VAL A 315 11.25 -6.91 -12.99
C VAL A 315 11.17 -6.09 -14.27
N GLY A 316 12.02 -6.40 -15.26
CA GLY A 316 12.00 -5.78 -16.58
C GLY A 316 10.71 -6.04 -17.33
N LEU A 317 10.21 -7.28 -17.32
CA LEU A 317 8.93 -7.65 -17.95
C LEU A 317 7.75 -6.91 -17.33
N LEU A 318 7.71 -6.81 -15.99
CA LEU A 318 6.60 -6.15 -15.31
C LEU A 318 6.61 -4.63 -15.56
N ASN A 319 7.78 -3.98 -15.45
CA ASN A 319 7.90 -2.55 -15.75
C ASN A 319 7.70 -2.23 -17.24
N GLY A 320 8.35 -2.99 -18.13
CA GLY A 320 8.26 -2.83 -19.57
C GLY A 320 6.84 -3.09 -20.07
N GLY A 321 6.21 -4.17 -19.59
CA GLY A 321 4.80 -4.46 -19.86
C GLY A 321 3.88 -3.34 -19.40
N ALA A 322 4.12 -2.77 -18.21
CA ALA A 322 3.34 -1.64 -17.71
C ALA A 322 3.49 -0.39 -18.59
N ILE A 323 4.72 -0.02 -18.99
CA ILE A 323 4.98 1.10 -19.91
C ILE A 323 4.32 0.86 -21.27
N ILE A 324 4.52 -0.32 -21.86
CA ILE A 324 3.93 -0.67 -23.16
C ILE A 324 2.40 -0.64 -23.06
N THR A 325 1.81 -1.03 -21.92
CA THR A 325 0.35 -0.99 -21.73
C THR A 325 -0.18 0.44 -21.80
N LEU A 326 0.58 1.45 -21.35
CA LEU A 326 0.16 2.86 -21.42
C LEU A 326 0.04 3.36 -22.87
N ILE A 327 0.81 2.79 -23.79
CA ILE A 327 0.84 3.18 -25.21
C ILE A 327 -0.05 2.24 -26.03
N THR A 328 0.05 0.95 -25.77
CA THR A 328 -0.51 -0.14 -26.57
C THR A 328 -1.01 -1.27 -25.65
N PRO A 329 -2.22 -1.13 -25.08
CA PRO A 329 -2.74 -2.04 -24.06
C PRO A 329 -2.76 -3.52 -24.47
N HIS A 330 -3.12 -3.82 -25.72
CA HIS A 330 -3.24 -5.19 -26.22
C HIS A 330 -1.89 -5.93 -26.30
N ILE A 331 -0.77 -5.22 -26.37
CA ILE A 331 0.59 -5.80 -26.33
C ILE A 331 1.14 -5.79 -24.90
N GLY A 332 0.94 -4.69 -24.18
CA GLY A 332 1.52 -4.52 -22.85
C GLY A 332 0.89 -5.42 -21.80
N LEU A 333 -0.44 -5.64 -21.85
CA LEU A 333 -1.14 -6.47 -20.86
C LEU A 333 -0.63 -7.91 -20.83
N PRO A 334 -0.46 -8.63 -21.97
CA PRO A 334 0.17 -9.94 -21.98
C PRO A 334 1.55 -9.97 -21.32
N ILE A 335 2.42 -9.00 -21.63
CA ILE A 335 3.78 -8.91 -21.06
C ILE A 335 3.72 -8.71 -19.55
N LEU A 336 2.81 -7.83 -19.10
CA LEU A 336 2.57 -7.54 -17.69
C LEU A 336 2.09 -8.79 -16.92
N VAL A 337 1.17 -9.57 -17.51
CA VAL A 337 0.67 -10.83 -16.95
C VAL A 337 1.79 -11.86 -16.84
N VAL A 338 2.64 -12.01 -17.86
CA VAL A 338 3.81 -12.89 -17.79
C VAL A 338 4.75 -12.47 -16.65
N GLY A 339 5.03 -11.17 -16.51
CA GLY A 339 5.79 -10.62 -15.39
C GLY A 339 5.19 -10.98 -14.03
N LEU A 340 3.87 -10.82 -13.86
CA LEU A 340 3.14 -11.19 -12.64
C LEU A 340 3.23 -12.69 -12.32
N VAL A 341 3.04 -13.57 -13.31
CA VAL A 341 3.10 -15.02 -13.12
C VAL A 341 4.49 -15.45 -12.64
N LEU A 342 5.54 -14.87 -13.20
CA LEU A 342 6.92 -15.13 -12.76
C LEU A 342 7.15 -14.69 -11.31
N HIS A 343 6.53 -13.60 -10.86
CA HIS A 343 6.59 -13.19 -9.46
C HIS A 343 5.77 -14.11 -8.54
N ALA A 344 4.57 -14.52 -8.96
CA ALA A 344 3.70 -15.41 -8.19
C ALA A 344 4.34 -16.78 -7.94
N ARG A 345 5.02 -17.34 -8.95
CA ARG A 345 5.74 -18.61 -8.84
C ARG A 345 6.81 -18.58 -7.74
N LYS A 346 7.54 -17.46 -7.61
CA LYS A 346 8.56 -17.28 -6.58
C LYS A 346 7.96 -17.23 -5.16
N VAL A 347 6.76 -16.65 -5.01
CA VAL A 347 6.09 -16.56 -3.71
C VAL A 347 5.49 -17.91 -3.30
N ALA A 348 4.94 -18.67 -4.25
CA ALA A 348 4.34 -19.98 -4.01
C ALA A 348 5.38 -21.10 -3.79
N PHE A 349 6.55 -21.01 -4.42
CA PHE A 349 7.63 -21.99 -4.34
C PHE A 349 8.96 -21.29 -4.01
N PRO A 350 9.19 -20.91 -2.74
CA PRO A 350 10.35 -20.13 -2.32
C PRO A 350 11.69 -20.89 -2.33
#